data_AF-A0A1S2LUI2-F1
#
_entry.id   AF-A0A1S2LUI2-F1
#
_cell.length_a   1.000
_cell.length_b   1.000
_cell.length_c   1.000
_cell.angle_alpha   90.00
_cell.angle_beta   90.00
_cell.angle_gamma   90.00
#
_symmetry.space_group_name_H-M   'P 1'
#
loop_
_entity.id
_entity.type
_entity.pdbx_description
1 polymer ?
#
loop_
_entity_poly.entity_id
_entity_poly.type
_entity_poly.pdbx_seq_one_letter_code
_entity_poly.pdbx_strand_id
1 'polypeptide(L)'
;MKCFQQKVIFSIVIATMLFSLTSVAFANPEGTQDDASTHFERVSYEQKAIRPHFNFYYQLLAEKYAPKHVKVWNEVLKDRDALLKKYREVKKAGKELEDFYDEEWLKEHSEIHQQFLEAVEKRDDDKLKEIVPRVIDHQKELNAMLKKRLKEIK
;
A
#
# COMPACT_ATOMS: atom_id res chain seq x y z
N MET A 1 -59.40 23.56 -31.11
CA MET A 1 -58.49 22.62 -30.40
C MET A 1 -57.00 22.99 -30.50
N LYS A 2 -56.51 23.75 -31.51
CA LYS A 2 -55.08 24.12 -31.62
C LYS A 2 -54.58 25.12 -30.57
N CYS A 3 -55.42 26.05 -30.10
CA CYS A 3 -55.02 27.01 -29.04
C CYS A 3 -54.87 26.38 -27.64
N PHE A 4 -55.44 25.20 -27.39
CA PHE A 4 -55.36 24.54 -26.08
C PHE A 4 -54.01 23.81 -25.94
N GLN A 5 -53.53 23.16 -27.00
CA GLN A 5 -52.24 22.48 -27.01
C GLN A 5 -51.05 23.46 -26.91
N GLN A 6 -51.16 24.64 -27.50
CA GLN A 6 -50.10 25.66 -27.44
C GLN A 6 -49.93 26.25 -26.03
N LYS A 7 -51.02 26.37 -25.26
CA LYS A 7 -50.99 26.83 -23.86
C LYS A 7 -50.41 25.77 -22.92
N VAL A 8 -50.68 24.49 -23.17
CA VAL A 8 -50.12 23.38 -22.37
C VAL A 8 -48.61 23.27 -22.56
N ILE A 9 -48.10 23.45 -23.79
CA ILE A 9 -46.66 23.41 -24.08
C ILE A 9 -45.93 24.58 -23.41
N PHE A 10 -46.51 25.79 -23.41
CA PHE A 10 -45.90 26.95 -22.73
C PHE A 10 -45.81 26.77 -21.20
N SER A 11 -46.82 26.15 -20.58
CA SER A 11 -46.80 25.88 -19.13
C SER A 11 -45.73 24.86 -18.72
N ILE A 12 -45.41 23.88 -19.58
CA ILE A 12 -44.37 22.88 -19.30
C ILE A 12 -42.98 23.51 -19.34
N VAL A 13 -42.72 24.42 -20.29
CA VAL A 13 -41.41 25.08 -20.42
C VAL A 13 -41.11 26.00 -19.22
N ILE A 14 -42.13 26.70 -18.69
CA ILE A 14 -41.97 27.56 -17.51
C ILE A 14 -41.74 26.73 -16.23
N ALA A 15 -42.40 25.56 -16.10
CA ALA A 15 -42.18 24.65 -14.98
C ALA A 15 -40.77 24.05 -14.95
N THR A 16 -40.17 23.79 -16.12
CA THR A 16 -38.78 23.28 -16.20
C THR A 16 -37.72 24.34 -15.93
N MET A 17 -37.97 25.63 -16.19
CA MET A 17 -37.02 26.70 -15.87
C MET A 17 -36.94 27.03 -14.37
N LEU A 18 -37.99 26.73 -13.59
CA LEU A 18 -38.02 26.98 -12.14
C LEU A 18 -37.38 25.87 -11.30
N PHE A 19 -37.09 24.70 -11.89
CA PHE A 19 -36.48 23.57 -11.16
C PHE A 19 -34.95 23.61 -11.12
N SER A 20 -34.31 24.50 -11.91
CA SER A 20 -32.84 24.59 -12.02
C SER A 20 -32.17 25.48 -10.97
N LEU A 21 -32.91 26.03 -10.00
CA LEU A 21 -32.39 26.95 -8.97
C LEU A 21 -32.29 26.35 -7.56
N THR A 22 -32.45 25.04 -7.41
CA THR A 22 -32.08 24.37 -6.15
C THR A 22 -30.62 23.92 -6.22
N SER A 23 -29.72 24.90 -6.17
CA SER A 23 -28.33 24.67 -5.82
C SER A 23 -28.31 23.90 -4.50
N VAL A 24 -27.86 22.65 -4.55
CA VAL A 24 -27.56 21.84 -3.37
C VAL A 24 -26.51 22.62 -2.58
N ALA A 25 -26.95 23.31 -1.52
CA ALA A 25 -26.06 23.75 -0.48
C ALA A 25 -25.58 22.48 0.21
N PHE A 26 -24.38 22.02 -0.16
CA PHE A 26 -23.67 21.03 0.63
C PHE A 26 -23.51 21.62 2.04
N ALA A 27 -24.31 21.11 2.97
CA ALA A 27 -24.06 21.28 4.39
C ALA A 27 -22.65 20.75 4.63
N ASN A 28 -21.71 21.65 4.94
CA ASN A 28 -20.38 21.29 5.39
C ASN A 28 -20.54 20.97 6.89
N PRO A 29 -20.50 19.71 7.34
CA PRO A 29 -20.54 19.44 8.76
C PRO A 29 -19.25 20.01 9.36
N GLU A 30 -19.44 20.94 10.28
CA GLU A 30 -18.42 21.46 11.17
C GLU A 30 -17.63 20.31 11.80
N GLY A 31 -16.30 20.42 11.73
CA GLY A 31 -15.37 19.94 12.75
C GLY A 31 -15.48 18.48 13.18
N THR A 32 -15.08 17.54 12.32
CA THR A 32 -14.59 16.24 12.81
C THR A 32 -13.17 16.41 13.34
N GLN A 33 -13.07 16.78 14.61
CA GLN A 33 -11.90 16.52 15.44
C GLN A 33 -11.89 15.02 15.80
N ASP A 34 -11.78 14.12 14.81
CA ASP A 34 -11.81 12.66 15.03
C ASP A 34 -11.23 11.81 13.88
N ASP A 35 -10.06 12.17 13.31
CA ASP A 35 -9.60 11.50 12.06
C ASP A 35 -8.15 11.03 12.03
N ALA A 36 -7.30 11.37 13.01
CA ALA A 36 -5.90 10.93 12.99
C ALA A 36 -5.72 9.46 13.42
N SER A 37 -6.42 9.03 14.48
CA SER A 37 -6.37 7.65 14.99
C SER A 37 -7.03 6.67 14.01
N THR A 38 -8.19 7.05 13.48
CA THR A 38 -9.00 6.29 12.52
C THR A 38 -8.24 6.08 11.20
N HIS A 39 -7.56 7.12 10.71
CA HIS A 39 -6.71 7.02 9.52
C HIS A 39 -5.49 6.12 9.73
N PHE A 40 -4.78 6.26 10.86
CA PHE A 40 -3.61 5.43 11.16
C PHE A 40 -3.97 3.94 11.31
N GLU A 41 -5.08 3.63 11.98
CA GLU A 41 -5.58 2.26 12.09
C GLU A 41 -5.99 1.68 10.74
N ARG A 42 -6.64 2.49 9.89
CA ARG A 42 -7.02 2.09 8.53
C ARG A 42 -5.80 1.76 7.67
N VAL A 43 -4.78 2.62 7.66
CA VAL A 43 -3.52 2.39 6.91
C VAL A 43 -2.79 1.14 7.43
N SER A 44 -2.72 0.95 8.74
CA SER A 44 -2.10 -0.23 9.36
C SER A 44 -2.83 -1.53 9.02
N TYR A 45 -4.17 -1.48 8.95
CA TYR A 45 -4.99 -2.61 8.53
C TYR A 45 -4.78 -2.95 7.04
N GLU A 46 -4.82 -1.94 6.18
CA GLU A 46 -4.57 -2.08 4.73
C GLU A 46 -3.18 -2.68 4.45
N GLN A 47 -2.15 -2.23 5.16
CA GLN A 47 -0.80 -2.78 5.05
C GLN A 47 -0.71 -4.25 5.45
N LYS A 48 -1.44 -4.68 6.49
CA LYS A 48 -1.49 -6.11 6.87
C LYS A 48 -2.26 -6.93 5.85
N ALA A 49 -3.36 -6.41 5.34
CA ALA A 49 -4.22 -7.09 4.39
C ALA A 49 -3.53 -7.30 3.04
N ILE A 50 -2.74 -6.32 2.57
CA ILE A 50 -2.07 -6.41 1.27
C ILE A 50 -0.81 -7.30 1.29
N ARG A 51 -0.17 -7.45 2.45
CA ARG A 51 1.12 -8.15 2.56
C ARG A 51 1.10 -9.60 2.04
N PRO A 52 0.10 -10.45 2.32
CA PRO A 52 0.01 -11.78 1.73
C PRO A 52 0.02 -11.77 0.20
N HIS A 53 -0.58 -10.75 -0.44
CA HIS A 53 -0.58 -10.61 -1.89
C HIS A 53 0.81 -10.33 -2.44
N PHE A 54 1.54 -9.40 -1.83
CA PHE A 54 2.93 -9.15 -2.20
C PHE A 54 3.81 -10.37 -1.95
N ASN A 55 3.61 -11.07 -0.83
CA ASN A 55 4.35 -12.28 -0.51
C ASN A 55 4.18 -13.36 -1.58
N PHE A 56 2.93 -13.57 -2.00
CA PHE A 56 2.59 -14.50 -3.06
C PHE A 56 3.16 -14.06 -4.41
N TYR A 57 3.06 -12.77 -4.74
CA TYR A 57 3.62 -12.22 -5.98
C TYR A 57 5.13 -12.45 -6.09
N TYR A 58 5.90 -12.12 -5.04
CA TYR A 58 7.34 -12.37 -5.03
C TYR A 58 7.68 -13.86 -5.05
N GLN A 59 6.84 -14.72 -4.45
CA GLN A 59 7.04 -16.16 -4.54
C GLN A 59 6.88 -16.67 -5.98
N LEU A 60 5.83 -16.24 -6.70
CA LEU A 60 5.65 -16.62 -8.10
C LEU A 60 6.82 -16.15 -8.98
N LEU A 61 7.31 -14.93 -8.73
CA LEU A 61 8.48 -14.41 -9.42
C LEU A 61 9.75 -15.20 -9.08
N ALA A 62 9.93 -15.59 -7.82
CA ALA A 62 11.04 -16.42 -7.41
C ALA A 62 10.97 -17.79 -8.08
N GLU A 63 9.80 -18.44 -8.12
CA GLU A 63 9.61 -19.72 -8.79
C GLU A 63 9.95 -19.65 -10.28
N LYS A 64 9.56 -18.55 -10.95
CA LYS A 64 9.80 -18.36 -12.39
C LYS A 64 11.23 -17.96 -12.72
N TYR A 65 11.78 -16.96 -12.03
CA TYR A 65 13.02 -16.27 -12.42
C TYR A 65 14.22 -16.59 -11.53
N ALA A 66 13.97 -17.07 -10.31
CA ALA A 66 15.02 -17.34 -9.31
C ALA A 66 14.74 -18.62 -8.51
N PRO A 67 14.54 -19.80 -9.13
CA PRO A 67 14.00 -20.98 -8.44
C PRO A 67 14.86 -21.45 -7.26
N LYS A 68 16.17 -21.20 -7.30
CA LYS A 68 17.10 -21.47 -6.18
C LYS A 68 16.84 -20.59 -4.95
N HIS A 69 16.20 -19.44 -5.12
CA HIS A 69 15.87 -18.48 -4.06
C HIS A 69 14.48 -18.71 -3.45
N VAL A 70 13.64 -19.61 -3.96
CA VAL A 70 12.30 -19.87 -3.40
C VAL A 70 12.38 -20.29 -1.93
N LYS A 71 13.32 -21.18 -1.60
CA LYS A 71 13.54 -21.60 -0.21
C LYS A 71 14.00 -20.43 0.66
N VAL A 72 14.91 -19.60 0.15
CA VAL A 72 15.40 -18.39 0.83
C VAL A 72 14.24 -17.43 1.08
N TRP A 73 13.38 -17.21 0.09
CA TRP A 73 12.21 -16.34 0.22
C TRP A 73 11.25 -16.81 1.33
N ASN A 74 10.95 -18.10 1.37
CA ASN A 74 10.09 -18.67 2.42
C ASN A 74 10.70 -18.50 3.83
N GLU A 75 12.02 -18.66 3.95
CA GLU A 75 12.74 -18.40 5.19
C GLU A 75 12.69 -16.91 5.57
N VAL A 76 12.86 -16.00 4.61
CA VAL A 76 12.73 -14.55 4.79
C VAL A 76 11.36 -14.18 5.32
N LEU A 77 10.28 -14.74 4.75
CA LEU A 77 8.91 -14.46 5.20
C LEU A 77 8.66 -14.97 6.62
N LYS A 78 9.08 -16.20 6.92
CA LYS A 78 8.96 -16.79 8.27
C LYS A 78 9.70 -15.95 9.31
N ASP A 79 10.91 -15.52 8.98
CA ASP A 79 11.72 -14.68 9.85
C ASP A 79 11.07 -13.31 10.06
N ARG A 80 10.61 -12.66 8.98
CA ARG A 80 9.92 -11.36 9.04
C ARG A 80 8.71 -11.41 9.97
N ASP A 81 7.92 -12.47 9.89
CA ASP A 81 6.73 -12.64 10.74
C ASP A 81 7.07 -12.79 12.22
N ALA A 82 8.10 -13.56 12.54
CA ALA A 82 8.59 -13.69 13.90
C ALA A 82 9.13 -12.36 14.44
N LEU A 83 9.85 -11.60 13.62
CA LEU A 83 10.41 -10.29 14.00
C LEU A 83 9.30 -9.27 14.25
N LEU A 84 8.32 -9.16 13.36
CA LEU A 84 7.21 -8.23 13.50
C LEU A 84 6.29 -8.55 14.69
N LYS A 85 6.22 -9.82 15.12
CA LYS A 85 5.57 -10.19 16.40
C LYS A 85 6.34 -9.60 17.59
N LYS A 86 7.66 -9.80 17.64
CA LYS A 86 8.52 -9.25 18.71
C LYS A 86 8.49 -7.73 18.76
N TYR A 87 8.54 -7.05 17.62
CA TYR A 87 8.41 -5.58 17.59
C TYR A 87 7.09 -5.07 18.12
N ARG A 88 5.97 -5.77 17.84
CA ARG A 88 4.67 -5.42 18.42
C ARG A 88 4.66 -5.58 19.94
N GLU A 89 5.35 -6.57 20.48
CA GLU A 89 5.50 -6.76 21.93
C GLU A 89 6.33 -5.63 22.55
N VAL A 90 7.47 -5.28 21.92
CA VAL A 90 8.32 -4.15 22.35
C VAL A 90 7.56 -2.83 22.35
N LYS A 91 6.81 -2.55 21.28
CA LYS A 91 5.96 -1.35 21.17
C LYS A 91 4.86 -1.34 22.24
N LYS A 92 4.23 -2.47 22.53
CA LYS A 92 3.23 -2.59 23.61
C LYS A 92 3.84 -2.37 25.00
N ALA A 93 5.12 -2.67 25.19
CA ALA A 93 5.86 -2.40 26.42
C ALA A 93 6.27 -0.92 26.57
N GLY A 94 5.89 -0.05 25.63
CA GLY A 94 6.16 1.38 25.68
C GLY A 94 7.61 1.76 25.37
N LYS A 95 8.43 0.82 24.86
CA LYS A 95 9.77 1.15 24.37
C LYS A 95 9.66 1.84 23.01
N GLU A 96 10.34 2.97 22.86
CA GLU A 96 10.47 3.62 21.56
C GLU A 96 11.30 2.75 20.61
N LEU A 97 10.86 2.75 19.35
CA LEU A 97 11.52 2.06 18.26
C LEU A 97 12.03 3.16 17.33
N GLU A 98 13.35 3.37 17.33
CA GLU A 98 13.99 4.20 16.31
C GLU A 98 13.73 3.64 14.90
N ASP A 99 13.89 4.51 13.89
CA ASP A 99 13.77 4.10 12.51
C ASP A 99 14.71 2.95 12.18
N PHE A 100 14.15 1.94 11.50
CA PHE A 100 14.86 0.70 11.22
C PHE A 100 15.84 0.82 10.06
N TYR A 101 15.64 1.81 9.20
CA TYR A 101 16.31 1.96 7.93
C TYR A 101 17.37 3.04 8.05
N ASP A 102 18.63 2.68 7.79
CA ASP A 102 19.66 3.69 7.54
C ASP A 102 19.55 4.21 6.10
N GLU A 103 20.21 5.34 5.84
CA GLU A 103 20.17 6.02 4.54
C GLU A 103 20.74 5.14 3.41
N GLU A 104 21.75 4.33 3.71
CA GLU A 104 22.38 3.43 2.74
C GLU A 104 21.40 2.37 2.28
N TRP A 105 20.71 1.70 3.23
CA TRP A 105 19.68 0.73 2.92
C TRP A 105 18.52 1.34 2.15
N LEU A 106 18.04 2.54 2.53
CA LEU A 106 16.96 3.23 1.82
C LEU A 106 17.32 3.55 0.38
N LYS A 107 18.57 3.98 0.14
CA LYS A 107 19.06 4.26 -1.20
C LYS A 107 19.10 3.00 -2.04
N GLU A 108 19.70 1.92 -1.54
CA GLU A 108 19.76 0.65 -2.26
C GLU A 108 18.35 0.09 -2.50
N HIS A 109 17.47 0.18 -1.51
CA HIS A 109 16.08 -0.21 -1.63
C HIS A 109 15.39 0.50 -2.79
N SER A 110 15.55 1.83 -2.86
CA SER A 110 14.97 2.63 -3.95
C SER A 110 15.52 2.22 -5.31
N GLU A 111 16.84 2.03 -5.43
CA GLU A 111 17.49 1.63 -6.67
C GLU A 111 17.03 0.24 -7.15
N ILE A 112 16.98 -0.75 -6.25
CA ILE A 112 16.51 -2.10 -6.56
C ILE A 112 15.04 -2.08 -7.01
N HIS A 113 14.18 -1.35 -6.29
CA HIS A 113 12.76 -1.27 -6.62
C HIS A 113 12.50 -0.55 -7.94
N GLN A 114 13.27 0.48 -8.27
CA GLN A 114 13.20 1.16 -9.56
C GLN A 114 13.59 0.22 -10.70
N GLN A 115 14.71 -0.50 -10.58
CA GLN A 115 15.15 -1.48 -11.58
C GLN A 115 14.14 -2.63 -11.74
N PHE A 116 13.59 -3.10 -10.62
CA PHE A 116 12.57 -4.14 -10.63
C PHE A 116 11.29 -3.68 -11.31
N LEU A 117 10.80 -2.47 -11.02
CA LEU A 117 9.63 -1.89 -11.66
C LEU A 117 9.82 -1.82 -13.17
N GLU A 118 10.95 -1.29 -13.62
CA GLU A 118 11.25 -1.20 -15.05
C GLU A 118 11.29 -2.57 -15.73
N ALA A 119 11.86 -3.58 -15.07
CA ALA A 119 11.92 -4.95 -15.59
C ALA A 119 10.52 -5.58 -15.70
N VAL A 120 9.64 -5.34 -14.71
CA VAL A 120 8.25 -5.81 -14.72
C VAL A 120 7.44 -5.11 -15.81
N GLU A 121 7.53 -3.78 -15.92
CA GLU A 121 6.81 -2.98 -16.92
C GLU A 121 7.16 -3.41 -18.35
N LYS A 122 8.47 -3.60 -18.61
CA LYS A 122 8.99 -4.02 -19.92
C LYS A 122 8.83 -5.53 -20.16
N ARG A 123 8.42 -6.30 -19.15
CA ARG A 123 8.38 -7.77 -19.18
C ARG A 123 9.73 -8.36 -19.63
N ASP A 124 10.81 -7.76 -19.14
CA ASP A 124 12.18 -8.12 -19.50
C ASP A 124 12.62 -9.34 -18.68
N ASP A 125 12.40 -10.53 -19.25
CA ASP A 125 12.65 -11.81 -18.57
C ASP A 125 14.12 -11.98 -18.15
N ASP A 126 15.07 -11.40 -18.87
CA ASP A 126 16.49 -11.51 -18.54
C ASP A 126 16.85 -10.60 -17.38
N LYS A 127 16.37 -9.34 -17.37
CA LYS A 127 16.50 -8.48 -16.18
C LYS A 127 15.77 -9.05 -14.97
N LEU A 128 14.62 -9.70 -15.15
CA LEU A 128 13.88 -10.32 -14.04
C LEU A 128 14.66 -11.47 -13.40
N LYS A 129 15.40 -12.27 -14.17
CA LYS A 129 16.32 -13.31 -13.64
C LYS A 129 17.44 -12.70 -12.80
N GLU A 130 17.87 -11.48 -13.10
CA GLU A 130 18.93 -10.80 -12.35
C GLU A 130 18.41 -10.07 -11.11
N ILE A 131 17.31 -9.33 -11.22
CA ILE A 131 16.83 -8.44 -10.15
C ILE A 131 16.00 -9.16 -9.09
N VAL A 132 15.26 -10.23 -9.44
CA VAL A 132 14.43 -10.96 -8.46
C VAL A 132 15.27 -11.58 -7.32
N PRO A 133 16.42 -12.24 -7.58
CA PRO A 133 17.34 -12.66 -6.53
C PRO A 133 17.76 -11.50 -5.61
N ARG A 134 18.12 -10.34 -6.20
CA ARG A 134 18.57 -9.15 -5.45
C ARG A 134 17.48 -8.60 -4.54
N VAL A 135 16.24 -8.56 -5.01
CA VAL A 135 15.08 -8.17 -4.17
C VAL A 135 14.96 -9.10 -2.96
N ILE A 136 15.07 -10.42 -3.16
CA ILE A 136 14.96 -11.41 -2.08
C ILE A 136 16.11 -11.26 -1.07
N ASP A 137 17.34 -11.11 -1.56
CA ASP A 137 18.53 -10.93 -0.71
C ASP A 137 18.47 -9.63 0.08
N HIS A 138 18.00 -8.55 -0.52
CA HIS A 138 17.81 -7.27 0.16
C HIS A 138 16.73 -7.35 1.25
N GLN A 139 15.66 -8.13 1.05
CA GLN A 139 14.67 -8.40 2.11
C GLN A 139 15.24 -9.27 3.25
N LYS A 140 16.15 -10.19 2.92
CA LYS A 140 16.89 -10.99 3.91
C LYS A 140 17.83 -10.11 4.75
N GLU A 141 18.50 -9.15 4.13
CA GLU A 141 19.32 -8.18 4.83
C GLU A 141 18.49 -7.32 5.79
N LEU A 142 17.33 -6.85 5.35
CA LEU A 142 16.42 -6.12 6.24
C LEU A 142 16.02 -6.98 7.47
N ASN A 143 15.78 -8.28 7.30
CA ASN A 143 15.56 -9.16 8.45
C ASN A 143 16.78 -9.21 9.40
N ALA A 144 18.00 -9.16 8.88
CA ALA A 144 19.23 -9.13 9.68
C ALA A 144 19.35 -7.82 10.48
N MET A 145 19.08 -6.67 9.85
CA MET A 145 19.04 -5.36 10.51
C MET A 145 17.99 -5.35 11.62
N LEU A 146 16.77 -5.80 11.34
CA LEU A 146 15.69 -5.93 12.33
C LEU A 146 16.08 -6.86 13.50
N LYS A 147 16.73 -7.99 13.22
CA LYS A 147 17.25 -8.88 14.27
C LYS A 147 18.28 -8.18 15.16
N LYS A 148 19.18 -7.38 14.57
CA LYS A 148 20.21 -6.63 15.29
C LYS A 148 19.56 -5.59 16.21
N ARG A 149 18.66 -4.77 15.69
CA ARG A 149 17.94 -3.75 16.49
C ARG A 149 17.13 -4.35 17.64
N LEU A 150 16.42 -5.47 17.44
CA LEU A 150 15.73 -6.15 18.55
C LEU A 150 16.66 -6.63 19.66
N LYS A 151 17.94 -6.90 19.37
CA LYS A 151 18.94 -7.26 20.40
C LYS A 151 19.43 -6.02 21.16
N GLU A 152 19.53 -4.88 20.49
CA GLU A 152 19.94 -3.60 21.09
C GLU A 152 18.86 -3.04 22.04
N ILE A 153 17.59 -3.34 21.78
CA ILE A 153 16.46 -2.91 22.63
C ILE A 153 16.28 -3.78 23.89
N LYS A 154 16.85 -4.99 23.91
CA LYS A 154 16.75 -5.90 25.06
C LYS A 154 17.62 -5.43 26.20
#